data_AF-A0A2R5FC34-F1
#
_entry.id   AF-A0A2R5FC34-F1
#
_cell.length_a   1.000
_cell.length_b   1.000
_cell.length_c   1.000
_cell.angle_alpha   90.00
_cell.angle_beta   90.00
_cell.angle_gamma   90.00
#
_symmetry.space_group_name_H-M   'P 1'
#
loop_
_entity.id
_entity.type
_entity.pdbx_description
1 polymer ?
#
loop_
_entity_poly.entity_id
_entity_poly.type
_entity_poly.pdbx_seq_one_letter_code
_entity_poly.pdbx_strand_id
1 'polypeptide(L)'
;MILFVCSQGKIRSRTAEVIAVMGGVHARSCGTDKDALAPITNALLRAADTIICMEQSHVKEVKEYMGAEGKNIVSLGIEDVWNPFDPMLIERLILFVRHRLGDDVLSSRMQLGHQRMLAAGIDFFDGGVISGASELALFH
;
A
#
# COMPACT_ATOMS: atom_id res chain seq x y z
N MET A 1 -5.43 -3.76 11.33
CA MET A 1 -4.46 -3.84 10.20
C MET A 1 -4.13 -2.44 9.69
N ILE A 2 -3.06 -2.28 8.90
CA ILE A 2 -2.81 -1.04 8.13
C ILE A 2 -3.54 -1.14 6.78
N LEU A 3 -4.24 -0.08 6.38
CA LEU A 3 -4.93 0.00 5.10
C LEU A 3 -4.33 1.11 4.22
N PHE A 4 -3.74 0.74 3.09
CA PHE A 4 -3.24 1.69 2.10
C PHE A 4 -4.31 2.01 1.06
N VAL A 5 -4.49 3.29 0.73
CA VAL A 5 -5.57 3.75 -0.16
C VAL A 5 -5.02 4.63 -1.29
N CYS A 6 -5.32 4.26 -2.54
CA CYS A 6 -5.12 5.13 -3.71
C CYS A 6 -6.41 5.17 -4.55
N SER A 7 -6.36 5.60 -5.81
CA SER A 7 -7.55 5.67 -6.66
C SER A 7 -8.03 4.27 -7.07
N GLN A 8 -7.18 3.48 -7.73
CA GLN A 8 -7.58 2.17 -8.27
C GLN A 8 -7.30 0.95 -7.37
N GLY A 9 -6.55 1.10 -6.27
CA GLY A 9 -6.11 -0.05 -5.46
C GLY A 9 -5.11 -0.98 -6.19
N LYS A 10 -4.41 -0.47 -7.22
CA LYS A 10 -3.64 -1.29 -8.17
C LYS A 10 -2.14 -1.01 -8.19
N ILE A 11 -1.73 0.25 -8.04
CA ILE A 11 -0.32 0.68 -8.20
C ILE A 11 0.25 1.10 -6.85
N ARG A 12 0.01 2.35 -6.44
CA ARG A 12 0.65 2.97 -5.27
C ARG A 12 0.33 2.22 -3.98
N SER A 13 -0.95 2.01 -3.70
CA SER A 13 -1.39 1.32 -2.48
C SER A 13 -1.05 -0.17 -2.49
N ARG A 14 -1.13 -0.82 -3.66
CA ARG A 14 -0.75 -2.23 -3.81
C ARG A 14 0.74 -2.46 -3.63
N THR A 15 1.58 -1.57 -4.16
CA THR A 15 3.04 -1.61 -3.95
C THR A 15 3.35 -1.50 -2.45
N ALA A 16 2.71 -0.54 -1.76
CA ALA A 16 2.86 -0.35 -0.32
C ALA A 16 2.42 -1.58 0.49
N GLU A 17 1.28 -2.19 0.14
CA GLU A 17 0.79 -3.42 0.76
C GLU A 17 1.80 -4.56 0.63
N VAL A 18 2.30 -4.83 -0.58
CA VAL A 18 3.20 -5.96 -0.82
C VAL A 18 4.50 -5.79 -0.03
N ILE A 19 5.15 -4.62 -0.09
CA ILE A 19 6.39 -4.41 0.68
C ILE A 19 6.12 -4.42 2.19
N ALA A 20 4.95 -3.98 2.67
CA ALA A 20 4.61 -4.09 4.09
C ALA A 20 4.40 -5.56 4.51
N VAL A 21 3.65 -6.33 3.72
CA VAL A 21 3.37 -7.76 3.98
C VAL A 21 4.66 -8.58 3.96
N MET A 22 5.54 -8.36 2.99
CA MET A 22 6.86 -9.01 2.96
C MET A 22 7.73 -8.64 4.17
N GLY A 23 7.50 -7.45 4.75
CA GLY A 23 8.08 -6.99 6.01
C GLY A 23 7.49 -7.65 7.26
N GLY A 24 6.42 -8.45 7.12
CA GLY A 24 5.69 -9.08 8.22
C GLY A 24 4.60 -8.17 8.82
N VAL A 25 4.16 -7.14 8.10
CA VAL A 25 3.08 -6.25 8.54
C VAL A 25 1.73 -6.80 8.06
N HIS A 26 0.75 -6.83 8.96
CA HIS A 26 -0.63 -7.09 8.56
C HIS A 26 -1.21 -5.85 7.84
N ALA A 27 -1.14 -5.88 6.51
CA ALA A 27 -1.58 -4.79 5.65
C ALA A 27 -2.55 -5.27 4.54
N ARG A 28 -3.36 -4.33 4.07
CA ARG A 28 -4.22 -4.45 2.88
C ARG A 28 -4.16 -3.17 2.06
N SER A 29 -4.58 -3.24 0.80
CA SER A 29 -4.80 -2.06 -0.05
C SER A 29 -6.20 -2.01 -0.64
N CYS A 30 -6.68 -0.80 -0.93
CA CYS A 30 -7.91 -0.57 -1.68
C CYS A 30 -7.83 0.70 -2.55
N GLY A 31 -8.86 0.89 -3.37
CA GLY A 31 -9.07 2.03 -4.23
C GLY A 31 -10.37 2.79 -3.91
N THR A 32 -10.38 4.11 -4.10
CA THR A 32 -11.58 4.94 -3.94
C THR A 32 -12.43 5.07 -5.22
N ASP A 33 -11.85 4.76 -6.38
CA ASP A 33 -12.57 4.78 -7.66
C ASP A 33 -13.68 3.73 -7.69
N LYS A 34 -14.77 4.01 -8.42
CA LYS A 34 -15.93 3.10 -8.54
C LYS A 34 -15.57 1.77 -9.19
N ASP A 35 -14.57 1.79 -10.07
CA ASP A 35 -14.03 0.66 -10.82
C ASP A 35 -12.65 0.23 -10.30
N ALA A 36 -12.29 0.61 -9.06
CA ALA A 36 -11.09 0.15 -8.41
C ALA A 36 -11.01 -1.39 -8.39
N LEU A 37 -9.81 -1.93 -8.59
CA LEU A 37 -9.56 -3.38 -8.58
C LEU A 37 -9.93 -4.01 -7.23
N ALA A 38 -9.66 -3.29 -6.15
CA ALA A 38 -10.09 -3.62 -4.80
C ALA A 38 -10.84 -2.41 -4.22
N PRO A 39 -12.17 -2.31 -4.38
CA PRO A 39 -12.93 -1.16 -3.93
C PRO A 39 -12.89 -0.96 -2.42
N ILE A 40 -12.86 0.31 -2.00
CA ILE A 40 -13.02 0.70 -0.60
C ILE A 40 -14.39 0.24 -0.08
N THR A 41 -14.41 -0.27 1.16
CA THR A 41 -15.66 -0.67 1.83
C THR A 41 -15.65 -0.24 3.28
N ASN A 42 -16.84 -0.02 3.84
CA ASN A 42 -17.01 0.26 5.27
C ASN A 42 -16.40 -0.85 6.16
N ALA A 43 -16.39 -2.11 5.70
CA ALA A 43 -15.79 -3.22 6.43
C ALA A 43 -14.26 -3.12 6.50
N LEU A 44 -13.61 -2.81 5.37
CA LEU A 44 -12.16 -2.57 5.32
C LEU A 44 -11.75 -1.43 6.25
N LEU A 45 -12.48 -0.32 6.19
CA LEU A 45 -12.21 0.86 7.02
C LEU A 45 -12.36 0.56 8.51
N ARG A 46 -13.41 -0.17 8.91
CA ARG A 46 -13.61 -0.58 10.30
C ARG A 46 -12.50 -1.51 10.81
N ALA A 47 -11.97 -2.39 9.96
CA ALA A 47 -10.88 -3.31 10.31
C ALA A 47 -9.50 -2.63 10.35
N ALA A 48 -9.36 -1.42 9.82
CA ALA A 48 -8.12 -0.68 9.81
C ALA A 48 -7.86 0.00 11.17
N ASP A 49 -6.65 -0.15 11.69
CA ASP A 49 -6.15 0.61 12.84
C ASP A 49 -5.59 1.96 12.37
N THR A 50 -5.01 1.99 11.17
CA THR A 50 -4.48 3.19 10.53
C THR A 50 -4.75 3.11 9.03
N ILE A 51 -5.24 4.23 8.49
CA ILE A 51 -5.59 4.36 7.07
C ILE A 51 -4.61 5.35 6.43
N ILE A 52 -3.83 4.87 5.47
CA ILE A 52 -2.76 5.61 4.82
C ILE A 52 -3.16 5.87 3.37
N CYS A 53 -3.58 7.09 3.09
CA CYS A 53 -3.96 7.55 1.77
C CYS A 53 -2.75 8.07 0.98
N MET A 54 -2.77 7.89 -0.34
CA MET A 54 -1.70 8.43 -1.20
C MET A 54 -1.82 9.94 -1.39
N GLU A 55 -3.03 10.49 -1.39
CA GLU A 55 -3.28 11.90 -1.69
C GLU A 55 -4.41 12.43 -0.82
N GLN A 56 -4.52 13.77 -0.73
CA GLN A 56 -5.57 14.40 0.06
C GLN A 56 -6.97 14.23 -0.53
N SER A 57 -7.10 14.01 -1.84
CA SER A 57 -8.35 13.59 -2.48
C SER A 57 -8.87 12.30 -1.88
N HIS A 58 -8.02 11.27 -1.82
CA HIS A 58 -8.37 9.99 -1.21
C HIS A 58 -8.80 10.13 0.26
N VAL A 59 -8.17 11.03 1.05
CA VAL A 59 -8.61 11.30 2.43
C VAL A 59 -10.03 11.86 2.47
N LYS A 60 -10.37 12.79 1.56
CA LYS A 60 -11.73 13.35 1.49
C LYS A 60 -12.74 12.26 1.16
N GLU A 61 -12.46 11.44 0.15
CA GLU A 61 -13.32 10.33 -0.28
C GLU A 61 -13.49 9.28 0.83
N VAL A 62 -12.41 8.88 1.51
CA VAL A 62 -12.47 7.94 2.63
C VAL A 62 -13.38 8.45 3.76
N LYS A 63 -13.35 9.75 4.06
CA LYS A 63 -14.15 10.36 5.13
C LYS A 63 -15.65 10.36 4.86
N GLU A 64 -16.08 10.12 3.63
CA GLU A 64 -17.51 9.99 3.28
C GLU A 64 -18.10 8.65 3.73
N TYR A 65 -17.26 7.68 4.10
CA TYR A 65 -17.70 6.36 4.55
C TYR A 65 -17.91 6.34 6.06
N MET A 66 -19.05 5.81 6.51
CA MET A 66 -19.35 5.60 7.94
C MET A 66 -18.26 4.79 8.67
N GLY A 67 -17.60 3.85 7.96
CA GLY A 67 -16.53 3.03 8.52
C GLY A 67 -15.24 3.79 8.85
N ALA A 68 -15.11 5.03 8.38
CA ALA A 68 -13.99 5.93 8.66
C ALA A 68 -14.17 6.76 9.94
N GLU A 69 -15.35 6.73 10.56
CA GLU A 69 -15.64 7.50 11.78
C GLU A 69 -14.67 7.14 12.92
N GLY A 70 -14.04 8.15 13.51
CA GLY A 70 -13.06 7.98 14.59
C GLY A 70 -11.74 7.32 14.16
N LYS A 71 -11.51 7.07 12.87
CA LYS A 71 -10.27 6.44 12.37
C LYS A 71 -9.16 7.46 12.20
N ASN A 72 -7.92 7.00 12.43
CA ASN A 72 -6.73 7.75 12.06
C ASN A 72 -6.48 7.63 10.56
N ILE A 73 -6.63 8.75 9.84
CA ILE A 73 -6.50 8.82 8.38
C ILE A 73 -5.43 9.87 8.04
N VAL A 74 -4.41 9.43 7.33
CA VAL A 74 -3.23 10.24 7.00
C VAL A 74 -2.95 10.19 5.51
N SER A 75 -2.36 11.24 4.96
CA SER A 75 -1.96 11.30 3.55
C SER A 75 -0.45 11.33 3.42
N LEU A 76 0.09 10.47 2.54
CA LEU A 76 1.50 10.49 2.20
C LEU A 76 1.85 11.55 1.15
N GLY A 77 0.88 12.10 0.41
CA GLY A 77 1.13 13.07 -0.66
C GLY A 77 2.06 12.55 -1.76
N ILE A 78 1.71 11.38 -2.32
CA ILE A 78 2.39 10.69 -3.43
C ILE A 78 1.47 10.74 -4.66
N GLU A 79 1.91 11.48 -5.68
CA GLU A 79 1.19 11.72 -6.93
C GLU A 79 0.94 10.45 -7.76
N ASP A 80 -0.04 10.47 -8.65
CA ASP A 80 -0.41 9.33 -9.51
C ASP A 80 0.37 9.27 -10.85
N VAL A 81 1.68 9.10 -10.76
CA VAL A 81 2.59 9.15 -11.93
C VAL A 81 3.53 7.94 -12.00
N TRP A 82 3.17 6.85 -11.33
CA TRP A 82 4.06 5.71 -11.12
C TRP A 82 3.66 4.48 -11.90
N ASN A 83 4.65 3.69 -12.28
CA ASN A 83 4.46 2.31 -12.68
C ASN A 83 4.33 1.39 -11.46
N PRO A 84 3.70 0.21 -11.59
CA PRO A 84 3.70 -0.79 -10.53
C PRO A 84 5.11 -1.10 -10.05
N PHE A 85 5.33 -1.10 -8.72
CA PHE A 85 6.61 -1.46 -8.09
C PHE A 85 7.84 -0.67 -8.54
N ASP A 86 7.64 0.52 -9.09
CA ASP A 86 8.74 1.44 -9.43
C ASP A 86 9.67 1.64 -8.20
N PRO A 87 11.00 1.47 -8.34
CA PRO A 87 11.93 1.63 -7.23
C PRO A 87 11.84 2.99 -6.53
N MET A 88 11.59 4.07 -7.30
CA MET A 88 11.43 5.42 -6.75
C MET A 88 10.12 5.58 -6.00
N LEU A 89 9.05 4.88 -6.42
CA LEU A 89 7.80 4.81 -5.66
C LEU A 89 8.04 4.11 -4.31
N ILE A 90 8.74 2.97 -4.31
CA ILE A 90 9.05 2.21 -3.10
C ILE A 90 9.86 3.06 -2.12
N GLU A 91 10.90 3.75 -2.61
CA GLU A 91 11.70 4.65 -1.78
C GLU A 91 10.84 5.77 -1.17
N ARG A 92 9.99 6.42 -1.96
CA ARG A 92 9.09 7.47 -1.47
C ARG A 92 8.09 6.96 -0.43
N LEU A 93 7.53 5.77 -0.63
CA LEU A 93 6.63 5.13 0.34
C LEU A 93 7.33 4.93 1.68
N ILE A 94 8.51 4.31 1.69
CA ILE A 94 9.28 4.02 2.91
C ILE A 94 9.68 5.34 3.61
N LEU A 95 10.17 6.31 2.86
CA LEU A 95 10.64 7.59 3.38
C LEU A 95 9.50 8.44 3.93
N PHE A 96 8.36 8.50 3.24
CA PHE A 96 7.22 9.31 3.70
C PHE A 96 6.48 8.68 4.87
N VAL A 97 6.43 7.34 4.97
CA VAL A 97 5.97 6.69 6.19
C VAL A 97 6.84 7.09 7.38
N ARG A 98 8.17 7.11 7.24
CA ARG A 98 9.04 7.60 8.32
C ARG A 98 8.77 9.06 8.65
N HIS A 99 8.87 9.95 7.67
CA HIS A 99 8.96 11.38 7.95
C HIS A 99 7.62 12.10 8.04
N ARG A 100 6.60 11.66 7.30
CA ARG A 100 5.27 12.29 7.31
C ARG A 100 4.35 11.63 8.33
N LEU A 101 4.44 10.31 8.50
CA LEU A 101 3.64 9.58 9.49
C LEU A 101 4.34 9.49 10.86
N GLY A 102 5.67 9.64 10.91
CA GLY A 102 6.44 9.46 12.14
C GLY A 102 6.56 8.00 12.58
N ASP A 103 6.31 7.05 11.68
CA ASP A 103 6.28 5.62 12.00
C ASP A 103 7.56 4.92 11.53
N ASP A 104 8.59 4.99 12.37
CA ASP A 104 9.88 4.34 12.13
C ASP A 104 9.78 2.81 12.08
N VAL A 105 8.85 2.23 12.85
CA VAL A 105 8.66 0.78 12.89
C VAL A 105 8.09 0.33 11.55
N LEU A 106 7.00 0.93 11.08
CA LEU A 106 6.40 0.59 9.79
C LEU A 106 7.37 0.84 8.64
N SER A 107 8.08 1.97 8.65
CA SER A 107 9.10 2.28 7.63
C SER A 107 10.19 1.19 7.58
N SER A 108 10.72 0.79 8.73
CA SER A 108 11.74 -0.26 8.82
C SER A 108 11.23 -1.63 8.36
N ARG A 109 9.97 -1.95 8.68
CA ARG A 109 9.32 -3.18 8.18
C ARG A 109 9.13 -3.16 6.67
N MET A 110 8.69 -2.03 6.10
CA MET A 110 8.54 -1.87 4.64
C MET A 110 9.90 -1.98 3.94
N GLN A 111 10.97 -1.42 4.53
CA GLN A 111 12.33 -1.56 4.01
C GLN A 111 12.80 -3.02 4.02
N LEU A 112 12.58 -3.76 5.12
CA LEU A 112 12.86 -5.19 5.19
C LEU A 112 12.06 -5.99 4.15
N GLY A 113 10.79 -5.65 3.95
CA GLY A 113 9.96 -6.31 2.96
C GLY A 113 10.43 -6.06 1.53
N HIS A 114 10.88 -4.84 1.22
CA HIS A 114 11.52 -4.54 -0.06
C HIS A 114 12.80 -5.37 -0.26
N GLN A 115 13.66 -5.47 0.75
CA GLN A 115 14.87 -6.32 0.68
C GLN A 115 14.53 -7.80 0.42
N ARG A 116 13.48 -8.32 1.06
CA ARG A 116 12.98 -9.68 0.84
C ARG A 116 12.38 -9.87 -0.55
N MET A 117 11.71 -8.87 -1.09
CA MET A 117 11.18 -8.86 -2.45
C MET A 117 12.31 -9.05 -3.47
N LEU A 118 13.37 -8.25 -3.33
CA LEU A 118 14.56 -8.35 -4.16
C LEU A 118 15.26 -9.70 -4.00
N ALA A 119 15.44 -10.18 -2.76
CA ALA A 119 16.09 -11.46 -2.48
C ALA A 119 15.31 -12.67 -3.04
N ALA A 120 13.98 -12.57 -3.12
CA ALA A 120 13.13 -13.59 -3.73
C ALA A 120 13.15 -13.56 -5.27
N GLY A 121 13.88 -12.62 -5.88
CA GLY A 121 13.89 -12.42 -7.32
C GLY A 121 12.51 -12.03 -7.85
N ILE A 122 11.68 -11.40 -7.02
CA ILE A 122 10.39 -10.86 -7.44
C ILE A 122 10.69 -9.49 -8.04
N ASP A 123 10.85 -9.47 -9.36
CA ASP A 123 10.98 -8.25 -10.14
C ASP A 123 9.71 -8.03 -10.95
N PHE A 124 9.16 -6.81 -10.90
CA PHE A 124 7.91 -6.45 -11.56
C PHE A 124 8.25 -5.50 -12.70
N PHE A 125 8.62 -6.07 -13.84
CA PHE A 125 8.69 -5.33 -15.10
C PHE A 125 7.43 -5.56 -15.94
N ASP A 126 7.05 -4.51 -16.65
CA ASP A 126 5.94 -4.36 -17.59
C ASP A 126 5.20 -5.68 -17.95
N GLY A 127 4.07 -5.93 -17.28
CA GLY A 127 3.09 -6.95 -17.66
C GLY A 127 3.23 -8.36 -17.07
N GLY A 128 4.21 -8.65 -16.21
CA GLY A 128 4.32 -9.97 -15.57
C GLY A 128 5.30 -10.07 -14.40
N VAL A 129 5.08 -11.05 -13.53
CA VAL A 129 6.04 -11.46 -12.48
C VAL A 129 7.12 -12.31 -13.15
N ILE A 130 8.36 -11.83 -13.21
CA ILE A 130 9.49 -12.70 -13.54
C ILE A 130 9.93 -13.36 -12.24
N SER A 131 9.35 -14.51 -11.89
CA SER A 131 9.84 -15.27 -10.74
C SER A 131 11.06 -16.09 -11.16
N GLY A 132 12.24 -15.74 -10.62
CA GLY A 132 13.41 -16.62 -10.63
C GLY A 132 13.34 -17.75 -9.60
N ALA A 133 12.36 -17.71 -8.69
CA ALA A 133 12.05 -18.77 -7.75
C ALA A 133 10.72 -19.41 -8.13
N SER A 134 10.77 -20.70 -8.47
CA SER A 134 9.62 -21.57 -8.77
C SER A 134 8.43 -21.31 -7.84
N GLU A 135 7.25 -21.12 -8.44
CA GLU A 135 5.92 -21.33 -7.86
C GLU A 135 5.87 -21.53 -6.33
N LEU A 136 5.71 -20.44 -5.58
CA LEU A 136 5.18 -20.54 -4.22
C LEU A 136 4.19 -19.40 -3.93
N ALA A 137 2.91 -19.74 -4.10
CA ALA A 137 1.84 -19.42 -3.17
C ALA A 137 1.76 -17.97 -2.62
N LEU A 138 1.50 -16.99 -3.49
CA LEU A 138 1.10 -15.64 -3.07
C LEU A 138 -0.43 -15.38 -3.14
N PHE A 139 -1.24 -16.42 -3.39
CA PHE A 139 -2.71 -16.30 -3.47
C PHE A 139 -3.47 -17.46 -2.79
N HIS A 140 -3.23 -17.66 -1.50
CA HIS A 140 -4.19 -18.34 -0.62
C HIS A 140 -4.43 -17.52 0.64
#